data_AF-A0A1F4CCR5-F1
#
_entry.id   AF-A0A1F4CCR5-F1
#
_cell.length_a   1.000
_cell.length_b   1.000
_cell.length_c   1.000
_cell.angle_alpha   90.00
_cell.angle_beta   90.00
_cell.angle_gamma   90.00
#
_symmetry.space_group_name_H-M   'P 1'
#
loop_
_entity.id
_entity.type
_entity.pdbx_description
1 polymer ?
#
loop_
_entity_poly.entity_id
_entity_poly.type
_entity_poly.pdbx_seq_one_letter_code
_entity_poly.pdbx_strand_id
1 'polypeptide(L)'
;MKNLFTRPAEGEGAARRVLNVGGGSKGVALPPHFQDWEQLLLDIDPRGGADLVCDARALREAADANAFDAVYCAHNLEHYYRHDVDKVLQGFLHVLKAEGYAEIRVPDIGELIKLLAKNELDIEQEIYKSNIGSITAHDMFYGYAPEIEASGQDFYAHKTGFTGDSLIRALRSNGFGEIYFAPPLALLELHVFAFKSGADAALRAALGLGEPVATQARHEAALPARRAVHDTGTEADPVETLYQRAAAAFSADNWEEAAATTEQALALEPALPALHYLLGCCRLGQDRHPAALQSYARCLELQPKYPLSAETRARQALCRARIDAANGKAAAIEPLSPQQTQPVSVLVCSRSAERFAQAEAMYHRLLGEVPHEIIVIDDARSLAEGYNRALGRARHEIVVFAHDDVDILSPDFAARLLRGISRHDLVGVAGTRKLVGGAWHFAGHPHLAGQVGMPGAEGGYVVTLYDVMERETKGLQALDGLLLATRRDSALRLGFDEATFDGWHLYDLDFSLRAAQEGMDCATCNDILAVHDSQGSYDDRWLEYAQRFHAKHQGLVGPMQSVFFKPELVSLPLRSAEEWRLLTQHLIGDGG
;
A
#
# COMPACT_ATOMS: atom_id res chain seq x y z
N MET A 1 -9.14 -30.96 -49.55
CA MET A 1 -7.93 -31.09 -50.42
C MET A 1 -7.06 -29.88 -50.10
N LYS A 2 -5.86 -29.95 -49.54
CA LYS A 2 -4.79 -30.97 -49.52
C LYS A 2 -4.36 -31.28 -48.08
N ASN A 3 -4.01 -32.54 -47.81
CA ASN A 3 -3.33 -32.95 -46.58
C ASN A 3 -1.97 -32.24 -46.47
N LEU A 4 -1.76 -31.46 -45.41
CA LEU A 4 -0.48 -30.80 -45.10
C LEU A 4 0.36 -31.54 -44.05
N PHE A 5 -0.11 -32.69 -43.53
CA PHE A 5 0.65 -33.52 -42.60
C PHE A 5 1.36 -34.66 -43.34
N THR A 6 2.40 -34.33 -44.11
CA THR A 6 3.40 -35.32 -44.52
C THR A 6 4.48 -35.41 -43.44
N ARG A 7 4.54 -36.57 -42.79
CA ARG A 7 5.52 -36.94 -41.77
C ARG A 7 6.92 -37.12 -42.41
N PRO A 8 7.98 -36.42 -41.98
CA PRO A 8 9.34 -36.80 -42.35
C PRO A 8 9.76 -38.04 -41.57
N ALA A 9 10.59 -38.87 -42.21
CA ALA A 9 11.14 -40.09 -41.65
C ALA A 9 11.97 -39.81 -40.39
N GLU A 10 11.89 -40.74 -39.42
CA GLU A 10 12.73 -40.76 -38.23
C GLU A 10 14.21 -40.89 -38.62
N GLY A 11 15.03 -39.90 -38.23
CA GLY A 11 16.48 -40.01 -38.31
C GLY A 11 17.23 -38.78 -38.85
N GLU A 12 17.04 -37.62 -38.23
CA GLU A 12 17.97 -36.48 -38.08
C GLU A 12 17.19 -35.38 -37.33
N GLY A 13 17.78 -34.71 -36.34
CA GLY A 13 17.06 -33.95 -35.30
C GLY A 13 15.93 -33.06 -35.84
N ALA A 14 14.67 -33.48 -35.62
CA ALA A 14 13.50 -32.76 -36.13
C ALA A 14 13.48 -31.33 -35.56
N ALA A 15 13.26 -30.34 -36.44
CA ALA A 15 13.12 -28.95 -36.04
C ALA A 15 12.02 -28.82 -34.96
N ARG A 16 12.32 -28.08 -33.90
CA ARG A 16 11.35 -27.84 -32.82
C ARG A 16 10.20 -26.99 -33.35
N ARG A 17 8.98 -27.25 -32.86
CA ARG A 17 7.75 -26.66 -33.38
C ARG A 17 7.03 -25.85 -32.31
N VAL A 18 6.61 -24.63 -32.64
CA VAL A 18 5.83 -23.75 -31.77
C VAL A 18 4.47 -23.43 -32.40
N LEU A 19 3.40 -23.57 -31.62
CA LEU A 19 2.07 -23.11 -32.00
C LEU A 19 1.85 -21.70 -31.42
N ASN A 20 1.78 -20.69 -32.27
CA ASN A 20 1.42 -19.32 -31.90
C ASN A 20 -0.11 -19.17 -31.94
N VAL A 21 -0.74 -18.98 -30.79
CA VAL A 21 -2.21 -18.92 -30.63
C VAL A 21 -2.64 -17.48 -30.44
N GLY A 22 -3.44 -16.96 -31.38
CA GLY A 22 -3.95 -15.59 -31.36
C GLY A 22 -2.91 -14.53 -31.73
N GLY A 23 -1.90 -14.92 -32.51
CA GLY A 23 -0.79 -14.02 -32.86
C GLY A 23 -1.14 -12.91 -33.85
N GLY A 24 -2.34 -12.92 -34.44
CA GLY A 24 -2.84 -11.93 -35.40
C GLY A 24 -2.15 -11.97 -36.77
N SER A 25 -0.83 -12.18 -36.84
CA SER A 25 -0.07 -12.28 -38.08
C SER A 25 1.31 -12.90 -37.85
N LYS A 26 1.84 -13.62 -38.85
CA LYS A 26 3.24 -14.09 -38.86
C LYS A 26 4.26 -12.95 -38.98
N GLY A 27 3.81 -11.73 -39.30
CA GLY A 27 4.66 -10.54 -39.31
C GLY A 27 5.05 -10.06 -37.89
N VAL A 28 4.34 -10.52 -36.86
CA VAL A 28 4.69 -10.24 -35.46
C VAL A 28 5.76 -11.23 -35.02
N ALA A 29 6.94 -10.72 -34.67
CA ALA A 29 8.07 -11.55 -34.26
C ALA A 29 7.76 -12.29 -32.94
N LEU A 30 8.05 -13.59 -32.93
CA LEU A 30 8.08 -14.38 -31.70
C LEU A 30 9.30 -14.03 -30.84
N PRO A 31 9.27 -14.35 -29.53
CA PRO A 31 10.43 -14.24 -28.66
C PRO A 31 11.70 -14.90 -29.24
N PRO A 32 12.91 -14.35 -28.98
CA PRO A 32 14.14 -14.78 -29.63
C PRO A 32 14.48 -16.28 -29.50
N HIS A 33 14.05 -16.95 -28.42
CA HIS A 33 14.30 -18.39 -28.24
C HIS A 33 13.50 -19.28 -29.20
N PHE A 34 12.56 -18.72 -29.95
CA PHE A 34 11.85 -19.41 -31.05
C PHE A 34 12.42 -19.12 -32.44
N GLN A 35 13.51 -18.35 -32.57
CA GLN A 35 14.02 -17.88 -33.87
C GLN A 35 14.29 -19.01 -34.89
N ASP A 36 14.73 -20.18 -34.42
CA ASP A 36 15.04 -21.35 -35.26
C ASP A 36 13.93 -22.43 -35.25
N TRP A 37 12.75 -22.11 -34.69
CA TRP A 37 11.65 -23.06 -34.56
C TRP A 37 10.66 -22.91 -35.72
N GLU A 38 10.05 -24.04 -36.11
CA GLU A 38 8.93 -24.00 -37.04
C GLU A 38 7.71 -23.41 -36.34
N GLN A 39 7.27 -22.23 -36.78
CA GLN A 39 6.06 -21.57 -36.29
C GLN A 39 4.83 -21.97 -37.09
N LEU A 40 3.78 -22.39 -36.37
CA LEU A 40 2.42 -22.49 -36.88
C LEU A 40 1.54 -21.42 -36.21
N LEU A 41 0.83 -20.60 -37.00
CA LEU A 41 -0.09 -19.57 -36.49
C LEU A 41 -1.52 -20.10 -36.47
N LEU A 42 -2.14 -20.09 -35.29
CA LEU A 42 -3.56 -20.28 -35.09
C LEU A 42 -4.20 -18.92 -34.82
N ASP A 43 -5.22 -18.58 -35.60
CA ASP A 43 -6.04 -17.39 -35.33
C ASP A 43 -7.51 -17.64 -35.69
N ILE A 44 -8.43 -16.95 -35.01
CA ILE A 44 -9.84 -16.98 -35.37
C ILE A 44 -10.11 -16.11 -36.61
N ASP A 45 -9.27 -15.09 -36.82
CA ASP A 45 -9.36 -14.17 -37.93
C ASP A 45 -8.48 -14.62 -39.13
N PRO A 46 -9.08 -14.93 -40.29
CA PRO A 46 -8.32 -15.36 -41.46
C PRO A 46 -7.46 -14.25 -42.09
N ARG A 47 -7.68 -12.96 -41.77
CA ARG A 47 -6.97 -11.82 -42.38
C ARG A 47 -5.45 -11.86 -42.12
N GLY A 48 -5.04 -12.47 -41.02
CA GLY A 48 -3.65 -12.59 -40.56
C GLY A 48 -2.77 -13.59 -41.29
N GLY A 49 -3.34 -14.38 -42.20
CA GLY A 49 -2.62 -15.49 -42.83
C GLY A 49 -2.32 -16.64 -41.88
N ALA A 50 -3.24 -16.96 -40.97
CA ALA A 50 -3.13 -18.09 -40.06
C ALA A 50 -3.05 -19.42 -40.82
N ASP A 51 -2.19 -20.33 -40.36
CA ASP A 51 -2.09 -21.69 -40.89
C ASP A 51 -3.27 -22.55 -40.43
N LEU A 52 -3.78 -22.26 -39.22
CA LEU A 52 -4.94 -22.89 -38.63
C LEU A 52 -5.97 -21.82 -38.27
N VAL A 53 -7.00 -21.68 -39.12
CA VAL A 53 -8.11 -20.75 -38.87
C VAL A 53 -9.15 -21.46 -38.02
N CYS A 54 -9.12 -21.28 -36.70
CA CYS A 54 -10.13 -21.81 -35.80
C CYS A 54 -10.22 -21.02 -34.49
N ASP A 55 -11.34 -21.20 -33.79
CA ASP A 55 -11.44 -20.79 -32.39
C ASP A 55 -10.54 -21.69 -31.53
N ALA A 56 -9.67 -21.12 -30.69
CA ALA A 56 -8.79 -21.90 -29.82
C ALA A 56 -9.54 -22.81 -28.84
N ARG A 57 -10.82 -22.54 -28.54
CA ARG A 57 -11.69 -23.46 -27.78
C ARG A 57 -11.87 -24.82 -28.46
N ALA A 58 -11.69 -24.88 -29.79
CA ALA A 58 -11.79 -26.09 -30.61
C ALA A 58 -10.42 -26.69 -30.96
N LEU A 59 -9.33 -26.24 -30.32
CA LEU A 59 -7.98 -26.69 -30.64
C LEU A 59 -7.79 -28.20 -30.46
N ARG A 60 -8.50 -28.80 -29.49
CA ARG A 60 -8.43 -30.24 -29.23
C ARG A 60 -8.97 -31.07 -30.40
N GLU A 61 -10.00 -30.56 -31.09
CA GLU A 61 -10.55 -31.18 -32.30
C GLU A 61 -9.79 -30.80 -33.57
N ALA A 62 -9.21 -29.59 -33.59
CA ALA A 62 -8.60 -29.01 -34.77
C ALA A 62 -7.13 -29.43 -35.00
N ALA A 63 -6.45 -29.98 -33.99
CA ALA A 63 -5.04 -30.35 -34.07
C ALA A 63 -4.72 -31.71 -33.43
N ASP A 64 -3.67 -32.36 -33.95
CA ASP A 64 -3.17 -33.63 -33.43
C ASP A 64 -2.55 -33.49 -32.04
N ALA A 65 -2.68 -34.54 -31.22
CA ALA A 65 -2.08 -34.59 -29.90
C ALA A 65 -0.55 -34.67 -29.97
N ASN A 66 0.14 -34.05 -29.00
CA ASN A 66 1.61 -34.09 -28.85
C ASN A 66 2.40 -33.62 -30.10
N ALA A 67 1.85 -32.68 -30.86
CA ALA A 67 2.41 -32.19 -32.11
C ALA A 67 3.46 -31.07 -31.94
N PHE A 68 3.49 -30.38 -30.79
CA PHE A 68 4.31 -29.18 -30.59
C PHE A 68 5.21 -29.27 -29.35
N ASP A 69 6.39 -28.66 -29.46
CA ASP A 69 7.35 -28.50 -28.37
C ASP A 69 6.98 -27.32 -27.47
N ALA A 70 6.33 -26.28 -28.03
CA ALA A 70 5.81 -25.15 -27.27
C ALA A 70 4.49 -24.63 -27.82
N VAL A 71 3.70 -23.99 -26.94
CA VAL A 71 2.60 -23.10 -27.30
C VAL A 71 3.00 -21.70 -26.87
N TYR A 72 2.90 -20.73 -27.78
CA TYR A 72 3.06 -19.32 -27.46
C TYR A 72 1.70 -18.65 -27.55
N CYS A 73 1.28 -17.98 -26.48
CA CYS A 73 -0.04 -17.37 -26.36
C CYS A 73 0.12 -16.00 -25.70
N ALA A 74 0.20 -14.95 -26.52
CA ALA A 74 0.33 -13.58 -26.03
C ALA A 74 -0.94 -12.79 -26.33
N HIS A 75 -1.50 -12.18 -25.30
CA HIS A 75 -2.71 -11.35 -25.35
C HIS A 75 -3.88 -12.04 -26.05
N ASN A 76 -4.16 -13.28 -25.65
CA ASN A 76 -5.22 -14.09 -26.26
C ASN A 76 -6.14 -14.75 -25.23
N LEU A 77 -5.62 -15.21 -24.08
CA LEU A 77 -6.46 -15.89 -23.07
C LEU A 77 -7.55 -14.98 -22.46
N GLU A 78 -7.28 -13.69 -22.34
CA GLU A 78 -8.22 -12.68 -21.82
C GLU A 78 -9.45 -12.48 -22.73
N HIS A 79 -9.36 -12.88 -24.01
CA HIS A 79 -10.46 -12.75 -24.97
C HIS A 79 -11.55 -13.82 -24.82
N TYR A 80 -11.36 -14.79 -23.92
CA TYR A 80 -12.33 -15.86 -23.64
C TYR A 80 -13.07 -15.61 -22.33
N TYR A 81 -14.33 -16.02 -22.25
CA TYR A 81 -15.03 -16.05 -20.96
C TYR A 81 -14.28 -16.98 -19.99
N ARG A 82 -14.35 -16.68 -18.69
CA ARG A 82 -13.61 -17.45 -17.68
C ARG A 82 -13.86 -18.96 -17.77
N HIS A 83 -15.08 -19.40 -18.02
CA HIS A 83 -15.42 -20.83 -18.13
C HIS A 83 -14.90 -21.49 -19.43
N ASP A 84 -14.57 -20.71 -20.45
CA ASP A 84 -14.02 -21.20 -21.72
C ASP A 84 -12.49 -21.26 -21.73
N VAL A 85 -11.81 -20.50 -20.85
CA VAL A 85 -10.35 -20.59 -20.66
C VAL A 85 -9.90 -22.03 -20.42
N ASP A 86 -10.68 -22.82 -19.68
CA ASP A 86 -10.35 -24.21 -19.40
C ASP A 86 -10.29 -25.03 -20.70
N LYS A 87 -11.21 -24.80 -21.66
CA LYS A 87 -11.19 -25.50 -22.96
C LYS A 87 -9.94 -25.16 -23.77
N VAL A 88 -9.54 -23.89 -23.76
CA VAL A 88 -8.32 -23.42 -24.46
C VAL A 88 -7.08 -24.07 -23.84
N LEU A 89 -6.95 -24.06 -22.52
CA LEU A 89 -5.81 -24.66 -21.81
C LEU A 89 -5.77 -26.19 -21.96
N GLN A 90 -6.92 -26.88 -22.00
CA GLN A 90 -6.98 -28.31 -22.36
C GLN A 90 -6.53 -28.56 -23.79
N GLY A 91 -6.87 -27.65 -24.72
CA GLY A 91 -6.33 -27.65 -26.08
C GLY A 91 -4.79 -27.55 -26.07
N PHE A 92 -4.21 -26.64 -25.28
CA PHE A 92 -2.76 -26.49 -25.17
C PHE A 92 -2.10 -27.78 -24.67
N LEU A 93 -2.63 -28.37 -23.58
CA LEU A 93 -2.09 -29.63 -23.06
C LEU A 93 -2.22 -30.81 -24.03
N HIS A 94 -3.30 -30.85 -24.82
CA HIS A 94 -3.50 -31.87 -25.86
C HIS A 94 -2.40 -31.80 -26.92
N VAL A 95 -2.12 -30.60 -27.44
CA VAL A 95 -1.15 -30.42 -28.54
C VAL A 95 0.31 -30.44 -28.09
N LEU A 96 0.61 -30.16 -26.82
CA LEU A 96 1.97 -30.18 -26.27
C LEU A 96 2.53 -31.60 -26.12
N LYS A 97 3.78 -31.81 -26.52
CA LYS A 97 4.58 -33.01 -26.18
C LYS A 97 4.77 -33.13 -24.66
N ALA A 98 5.19 -34.31 -24.20
CA ALA A 98 5.35 -34.61 -22.77
C ALA A 98 6.24 -33.59 -22.01
N GLU A 99 7.35 -33.18 -22.63
CA GLU A 99 8.30 -32.18 -22.11
C GLU A 99 8.01 -30.75 -22.62
N GLY A 100 6.87 -30.54 -23.26
CA GLY A 100 6.50 -29.25 -23.84
C GLY A 100 5.97 -28.27 -22.80
N TYR A 101 5.99 -26.99 -23.16
CA TYR A 101 5.52 -25.90 -22.31
C TYR A 101 4.67 -24.88 -23.06
N ALA A 102 3.79 -24.20 -22.33
CA ALA A 102 3.09 -23.02 -22.80
C ALA A 102 3.78 -21.76 -22.25
N GLU A 103 4.17 -20.84 -23.12
CA GLU A 103 4.58 -19.48 -22.78
C GLU A 103 3.37 -18.56 -22.97
N ILE A 104 2.90 -17.98 -21.87
CA ILE A 104 1.65 -17.24 -21.80
C ILE A 104 1.93 -15.82 -21.32
N ARG A 105 1.38 -14.85 -22.06
CA ARG A 105 1.43 -13.42 -21.74
C ARG A 105 0.02 -12.86 -21.73
N VAL A 106 -0.37 -12.23 -20.63
CA VAL A 106 -1.68 -11.60 -20.45
C VAL A 106 -1.52 -10.31 -19.64
N PRO A 107 -2.45 -9.35 -19.75
CA PRO A 107 -2.46 -8.18 -18.88
C PRO A 107 -2.49 -8.58 -17.40
N ASP A 108 -1.64 -7.96 -16.60
CA ASP A 108 -1.69 -8.09 -15.14
C ASP A 108 -2.77 -7.14 -14.59
N ILE A 109 -3.98 -7.68 -14.50
CA ILE A 109 -5.13 -6.93 -13.98
C ILE A 109 -4.93 -6.59 -12.50
N GLY A 110 -4.17 -7.40 -11.76
CA GLY A 110 -3.84 -7.13 -10.36
C GLY A 110 -2.99 -5.88 -10.21
N GLU A 111 -1.92 -5.77 -10.99
CA GLU A 111 -1.08 -4.57 -11.01
C GLU A 111 -1.77 -3.38 -11.65
N LEU A 112 -2.64 -3.56 -12.65
CA LEU A 112 -3.45 -2.47 -13.21
C LEU A 112 -4.41 -1.88 -12.17
N ILE A 113 -5.16 -2.72 -11.45
CA ILE A 113 -6.07 -2.25 -10.39
C ILE A 113 -5.27 -1.50 -9.31
N LYS A 114 -4.11 -2.03 -8.92
CA LYS A 114 -3.21 -1.33 -7.98
C LYS A 114 -2.75 -0.01 -8.56
N LEU A 115 -2.38 0.06 -9.84
CA LEU A 115 -1.96 1.30 -10.50
C LEU A 115 -3.08 2.35 -10.49
N LEU A 116 -4.30 1.96 -10.85
CA LEU A 116 -5.47 2.84 -10.87
C LEU A 116 -5.82 3.35 -9.48
N ALA A 117 -5.92 2.43 -8.52
CA ALA A 117 -6.23 2.77 -7.13
C ALA A 117 -5.12 3.63 -6.49
N LYS A 118 -3.85 3.29 -6.76
CA LYS A 118 -2.69 4.02 -6.23
C LYS A 118 -2.61 5.46 -6.75
N ASN A 119 -2.99 5.68 -8.00
CA ASN A 119 -2.81 6.95 -8.69
C ASN A 119 -4.14 7.72 -8.90
N GLU A 120 -5.25 7.24 -8.32
CA GLU A 120 -6.60 7.80 -8.50
C GLU A 120 -6.96 8.04 -9.99
N LEU A 121 -6.53 7.13 -10.86
CA LEU A 121 -6.73 7.26 -12.30
C LEU A 121 -8.13 6.76 -12.68
N ASP A 122 -8.83 7.55 -13.48
CA ASP A 122 -10.05 7.11 -14.15
C ASP A 122 -9.74 6.01 -15.17
N ILE A 123 -10.72 5.16 -15.47
CA ILE A 123 -10.53 4.06 -16.43
C ILE A 123 -10.25 4.57 -17.86
N GLU A 124 -10.68 5.79 -18.20
CA GLU A 124 -10.44 6.41 -19.51
C GLU A 124 -9.04 7.05 -19.61
N GLN A 125 -8.26 7.05 -18.53
CA GLN A 125 -6.92 7.65 -18.52
C GLN A 125 -5.91 6.79 -19.29
N GLU A 126 -5.04 7.44 -20.08
CA GLU A 126 -3.89 6.79 -20.76
C GLU A 126 -2.93 6.20 -19.72
N ILE A 127 -2.66 4.90 -19.82
CA ILE A 127 -1.72 4.15 -18.98
C ILE A 127 -0.34 4.13 -19.62
N TYR A 128 -0.27 3.87 -20.93
CA TYR A 128 0.97 3.95 -21.71
C TYR A 128 0.70 4.11 -23.21
N LYS A 129 1.75 4.50 -23.94
CA LYS A 129 1.73 4.51 -25.41
C LYS A 129 2.43 3.27 -25.93
N SER A 130 1.72 2.53 -26.76
CA SER A 130 2.22 1.36 -27.49
C SER A 130 2.47 1.72 -28.97
N ASN A 131 2.95 0.74 -29.74
CA ASN A 131 3.10 0.89 -31.19
C ASN A 131 1.76 0.99 -31.94
N ILE A 132 0.66 0.55 -31.31
CA ILE A 132 -0.69 0.62 -31.90
C ILE A 132 -1.47 1.86 -31.46
N GLY A 133 -0.97 2.60 -30.46
CA GLY A 133 -1.58 3.84 -29.98
C GLY A 133 -1.53 3.99 -28.46
N SER A 134 -2.24 5.00 -27.98
CA SER A 134 -2.55 5.18 -26.56
C SER A 134 -3.34 4.00 -26.05
N ILE A 135 -2.92 3.43 -24.91
CA ILE A 135 -3.63 2.35 -24.22
C ILE A 135 -4.17 2.92 -22.91
N THR A 136 -5.49 2.91 -22.78
CA THR A 136 -6.19 3.31 -21.54
C THR A 136 -6.37 2.12 -20.61
N ALA A 137 -6.79 2.37 -19.37
CA ALA A 137 -7.16 1.29 -18.48
C ALA A 137 -8.44 0.56 -18.94
N HIS A 138 -9.38 1.29 -19.54
CA HIS A 138 -10.55 0.72 -20.21
C HIS A 138 -10.11 -0.31 -21.26
N ASP A 139 -9.14 0.04 -22.11
CA ASP A 139 -8.61 -0.88 -23.14
C ASP A 139 -8.00 -2.15 -22.53
N MET A 140 -7.33 -2.03 -21.38
CA MET A 140 -6.74 -3.18 -20.71
C MET A 140 -7.80 -4.09 -20.06
N PHE A 141 -8.91 -3.53 -19.55
CA PHE A 141 -10.01 -4.31 -18.97
C PHE A 141 -10.92 -4.95 -20.01
N TYR A 142 -11.24 -4.22 -21.07
CA TYR A 142 -12.34 -4.56 -21.99
C TYR A 142 -11.88 -4.87 -23.42
N GLY A 143 -10.59 -4.71 -23.70
CA GLY A 143 -10.00 -4.88 -25.03
C GLY A 143 -9.84 -3.54 -25.72
N TYR A 144 -8.92 -3.49 -26.69
CA TYR A 144 -8.52 -2.26 -27.36
C TYR A 144 -9.66 -1.67 -28.21
N ALA A 145 -10.29 -0.61 -27.72
CA ALA A 145 -11.51 -0.04 -28.29
C ALA A 145 -11.38 0.38 -29.77
N PRO A 146 -10.26 0.99 -30.22
CA PRO A 146 -10.08 1.34 -31.63
C PRO A 146 -10.10 0.14 -32.59
N GLU A 147 -9.55 -1.02 -32.19
CA GLU A 147 -9.60 -2.23 -33.04
C GLU A 147 -11.01 -2.85 -33.03
N ILE A 148 -11.67 -2.86 -31.87
CA ILE A 148 -13.06 -3.36 -31.76
C ILE A 148 -13.98 -2.53 -32.66
N GLU A 149 -13.87 -1.20 -32.61
CA GLU A 149 -14.65 -0.29 -33.43
C GLU A 149 -14.31 -0.43 -34.92
N ALA A 150 -13.02 -0.45 -35.29
CA ALA A 150 -12.60 -0.51 -36.69
C ALA A 150 -12.94 -1.85 -37.36
N SER A 151 -12.85 -2.97 -36.61
CA SER A 151 -13.13 -4.31 -37.14
C SER A 151 -14.61 -4.68 -37.08
N GLY A 152 -15.37 -4.12 -36.13
CA GLY A 152 -16.73 -4.54 -35.82
C GLY A 152 -16.83 -5.96 -35.25
N GLN A 153 -15.75 -6.48 -34.66
CA GLN A 153 -15.66 -7.86 -34.17
C GLN A 153 -15.49 -7.93 -32.65
N ASP A 154 -16.49 -8.47 -31.95
CA ASP A 154 -16.49 -8.62 -30.48
C ASP A 154 -15.47 -9.65 -29.95
N PHE A 155 -14.83 -10.43 -30.83
CA PHE A 155 -13.77 -11.34 -30.38
C PHE A 155 -12.51 -10.58 -29.94
N TYR A 156 -12.31 -9.33 -30.35
CA TYR A 156 -11.24 -8.45 -29.83
C TYR A 156 -11.54 -7.90 -28.43
N ALA A 157 -12.77 -8.03 -27.92
CA ALA A 157 -13.09 -7.64 -26.55
C ALA A 157 -12.53 -8.67 -25.55
N HIS A 158 -11.93 -8.15 -24.47
CA HIS A 158 -11.58 -8.96 -23.31
C HIS A 158 -12.86 -9.39 -22.58
N LYS A 159 -12.93 -10.67 -22.24
CA LYS A 159 -14.09 -11.29 -21.55
C LYS A 159 -13.70 -11.81 -20.17
N THR A 160 -12.42 -11.74 -19.84
CA THR A 160 -11.87 -12.09 -18.54
C THR A 160 -10.55 -11.36 -18.30
N GLY A 161 -9.96 -11.56 -17.13
CA GLY A 161 -8.70 -10.94 -16.71
C GLY A 161 -7.96 -11.80 -15.71
N PHE A 162 -6.64 -11.62 -15.61
CA PHE A 162 -5.80 -12.46 -14.77
C PHE A 162 -4.99 -11.65 -13.76
N THR A 163 -4.91 -12.19 -12.54
CA THR A 163 -3.85 -11.91 -11.58
C THR A 163 -2.92 -13.12 -11.56
N GLY A 164 -1.73 -12.99 -10.97
CA GLY A 164 -0.81 -14.12 -10.86
C GLY A 164 -1.47 -15.38 -10.26
N ASP A 165 -2.24 -15.21 -9.18
CA ASP A 165 -2.94 -16.31 -8.52
C ASP A 165 -4.06 -16.93 -9.37
N SER A 166 -4.82 -16.13 -10.11
CA SER A 166 -5.91 -16.66 -10.94
C SER A 166 -5.38 -17.41 -12.17
N LEU A 167 -4.29 -16.94 -12.75
CA LEU A 167 -3.59 -17.61 -13.86
C LEU A 167 -2.97 -18.93 -13.41
N ILE A 168 -2.23 -18.94 -12.28
CA ILE A 168 -1.68 -20.18 -11.70
C ILE A 168 -2.78 -21.21 -11.46
N ARG A 169 -3.92 -20.77 -10.89
CA ARG A 169 -5.04 -21.66 -10.61
C ARG A 169 -5.64 -22.24 -11.88
N ALA A 170 -5.80 -21.44 -12.94
CA ALA A 170 -6.28 -21.91 -14.23
C ALA A 170 -5.33 -22.97 -14.83
N LEU A 171 -4.02 -22.71 -14.80
CA LEU A 171 -3.00 -23.63 -15.32
C LEU A 171 -2.97 -24.95 -14.53
N ARG A 172 -2.89 -24.89 -13.19
CA ARG A 172 -2.85 -26.10 -12.35
C ARG A 172 -4.13 -26.93 -12.47
N SER A 173 -5.30 -26.28 -12.44
CA SER A 173 -6.59 -26.97 -12.55
C SER A 173 -6.76 -27.70 -13.88
N ASN A 174 -6.04 -27.26 -14.92
CA ASN A 174 -6.07 -27.89 -16.22
C ASN A 174 -4.98 -28.96 -16.42
N GLY A 175 -3.98 -29.07 -15.53
CA GLY A 175 -3.03 -30.18 -15.54
C GLY A 175 -1.59 -29.82 -15.92
N PHE A 176 -1.21 -28.54 -15.88
CA PHE A 176 0.20 -28.14 -15.97
C PHE A 176 0.95 -28.48 -14.66
N GLY A 177 2.11 -29.12 -14.78
CA GLY A 177 2.91 -29.64 -13.67
C GLY A 177 3.73 -28.56 -12.97
N GLU A 178 4.65 -27.92 -13.70
CA GLU A 178 5.51 -26.84 -13.19
C GLU A 178 5.18 -25.51 -13.85
N ILE A 179 5.18 -24.44 -13.04
CA ILE A 179 4.83 -23.09 -13.48
C ILE A 179 5.91 -22.13 -12.99
N TYR A 180 6.39 -21.27 -13.88
CA TYR A 180 7.44 -20.28 -13.61
C TYR A 180 6.94 -18.90 -14.05
N PHE A 181 7.16 -17.89 -13.20
CA PHE A 181 7.09 -16.50 -13.65
C PHE A 181 8.44 -16.09 -14.24
N ALA A 182 8.37 -15.47 -15.41
CA ALA A 182 9.50 -14.80 -16.02
C ALA A 182 9.34 -13.28 -15.88
N PRO A 183 10.44 -12.51 -16.03
CA PRO A 183 10.34 -11.06 -16.12
C PRO A 183 9.35 -10.65 -17.22
N PRO A 184 8.49 -9.64 -16.98
CA PRO A 184 7.52 -9.19 -17.97
C PRO A 184 8.23 -8.57 -19.18
N LEU A 185 7.67 -8.75 -20.38
CA LEU A 185 8.22 -8.17 -21.62
C LEU A 185 7.54 -6.85 -21.97
N ALA A 186 6.40 -6.56 -21.35
CA ALA A 186 5.65 -5.31 -21.45
C ALA A 186 5.20 -4.79 -20.08
N LEU A 187 4.79 -3.52 -20.03
CA LEU A 187 4.26 -2.89 -18.81
C LEU A 187 2.92 -3.55 -18.43
N LEU A 188 2.73 -3.84 -17.14
CA LEU A 188 1.52 -4.47 -16.58
C LEU A 188 1.15 -5.78 -17.28
N GLU A 189 2.12 -6.69 -17.36
CA GLU A 189 1.98 -7.99 -18.02
C GLU A 189 2.38 -9.11 -17.06
N LEU A 190 1.59 -10.18 -17.04
CA LEU A 190 2.00 -11.47 -16.49
C LEU A 190 2.70 -12.27 -17.58
N HIS A 191 3.90 -12.75 -17.29
CA HIS A 191 4.67 -13.60 -18.20
C HIS A 191 4.99 -14.95 -17.53
N VAL A 192 4.41 -16.02 -18.08
CA VAL A 192 4.43 -17.35 -17.45
C VAL A 192 4.88 -18.43 -18.40
N PHE A 193 5.73 -19.33 -17.90
CA PHE A 193 6.04 -20.61 -18.52
C PHE A 193 5.35 -21.74 -17.74
N ALA A 194 4.47 -22.48 -18.40
CA ALA A 194 3.72 -23.60 -17.82
C ALA A 194 4.09 -24.91 -18.52
N PHE A 195 4.78 -25.80 -17.81
CA PHE A 195 5.24 -27.08 -18.32
C PHE A 195 4.17 -28.16 -18.14
N LYS A 196 4.02 -29.02 -19.16
CA LYS A 196 3.07 -30.13 -19.09
C LYS A 196 3.41 -31.13 -17.97
N SER A 197 4.69 -31.41 -17.77
CA SER A 197 5.17 -32.34 -16.73
C SER A 197 6.19 -31.67 -15.81
N GLY A 198 7.30 -31.18 -16.35
CA GLY A 198 8.32 -30.41 -15.64
C GLY A 198 9.40 -29.90 -16.59
N ALA A 199 10.28 -29.05 -16.10
CA ALA A 199 11.33 -28.45 -16.91
C ALA A 199 12.70 -29.08 -16.62
N ASP A 200 13.38 -29.58 -17.65
CA ASP A 200 14.76 -30.03 -17.51
C ASP A 200 15.68 -28.85 -17.13
N ALA A 201 16.74 -29.12 -16.37
CA ALA A 201 17.61 -28.07 -15.82
C ALA A 201 18.31 -27.22 -16.91
N ALA A 202 18.62 -27.80 -18.07
CA ALA A 202 19.26 -27.09 -19.17
C ALA A 202 18.27 -26.16 -19.87
N LEU A 203 17.02 -26.59 -20.07
CA LEU A 203 15.95 -25.78 -20.61
C LEU A 203 15.56 -24.64 -19.67
N ARG A 204 15.48 -24.89 -18.35
CA ARG A 204 15.26 -23.83 -17.35
C ARG A 204 16.34 -22.76 -17.43
N ALA A 205 17.60 -23.17 -17.51
CA ALA A 205 18.73 -22.25 -17.65
C ALA A 205 18.68 -21.47 -18.99
N ALA A 206 18.36 -22.15 -20.10
CA ALA A 206 18.27 -21.52 -21.42
C ALA A 206 17.15 -20.48 -21.50
N LEU A 207 16.05 -20.69 -20.79
CA LEU A 207 14.92 -19.76 -20.70
C LEU A 207 15.06 -18.72 -19.56
N GLY A 208 16.15 -18.78 -18.79
CA GLY A 208 16.38 -17.85 -17.66
C GLY A 208 15.36 -17.99 -16.53
N LEU A 209 14.79 -19.18 -16.33
CA LEU A 209 13.76 -19.42 -15.33
C LEU A 209 14.37 -19.58 -13.93
N GLY A 210 13.73 -18.93 -12.94
CA GLY A 210 14.06 -19.08 -11.53
C GLY A 210 13.47 -20.35 -10.92
N GLU A 211 13.09 -20.27 -9.65
CA GLU A 211 12.41 -21.38 -8.96
C GLU A 211 10.94 -21.50 -9.39
N PRO A 212 10.39 -22.73 -9.46
CA PRO A 212 8.98 -22.92 -9.78
C PRO A 212 8.10 -22.32 -8.67
N VAL A 213 6.90 -21.88 -9.04
CA VAL A 213 5.92 -21.37 -8.08
C VAL A 213 5.58 -22.48 -7.08
N ALA A 214 5.97 -22.29 -5.81
CA ALA A 214 5.72 -23.22 -4.73
C ALA A 214 4.21 -23.50 -4.57
N THR A 215 3.88 -24.74 -4.21
CA THR A 215 2.51 -25.14 -3.81
C THR A 215 2.18 -24.50 -2.46
N GLN A 216 1.93 -23.20 -2.43
CA GLN A 216 1.39 -22.54 -1.24
C GLN A 216 -0.01 -22.04 -1.56
N ALA A 217 -0.98 -22.82 -1.11
CA ALA A 217 -2.40 -22.52 -1.10
C ALA A 217 -2.69 -21.33 -0.16
N ARG A 218 -2.30 -20.10 -0.56
CA ARG A 218 -2.71 -18.89 0.18
C ARG A 218 -4.21 -18.58 0.00
N HIS A 219 -4.85 -19.17 -1.01
CA HIS A 219 -6.24 -18.91 -1.39
C HIS A 219 -7.08 -20.19 -1.61
N GLU A 220 -6.87 -21.25 -0.84
CA GLU A 220 -7.81 -22.40 -0.79
C GLU A 220 -9.03 -22.13 0.09
N ALA A 221 -8.98 -21.13 0.98
CA ALA A 221 -10.08 -20.82 1.89
C ALA A 221 -11.25 -20.02 1.27
N ALA A 222 -11.09 -19.43 0.07
CA ALA A 222 -12.04 -18.43 -0.44
C ALA A 222 -12.97 -18.90 -1.59
N LEU A 223 -12.84 -20.14 -2.08
CA LEU A 223 -13.49 -20.55 -3.34
C LEU A 223 -14.44 -21.77 -3.35
N PRO A 224 -14.67 -22.57 -2.28
CA PRO A 224 -15.66 -23.65 -2.38
C PRO A 224 -17.13 -23.19 -2.47
N ALA A 225 -17.45 -21.91 -2.26
CA ALA A 225 -18.85 -21.47 -2.12
C ALA A 225 -19.57 -21.09 -3.43
N ARG A 226 -18.91 -21.02 -4.59
CA ARG A 226 -19.54 -20.55 -5.85
C ARG A 226 -19.86 -21.64 -6.87
N ARG A 227 -20.17 -22.86 -6.42
CA ARG A 227 -20.62 -23.95 -7.30
C ARG A 227 -22.12 -24.28 -7.22
N ALA A 228 -22.91 -23.43 -6.57
CA ALA A 228 -24.36 -23.61 -6.47
C ALA A 228 -25.12 -22.28 -6.61
N VAL A 229 -24.66 -21.36 -7.46
CA VAL A 229 -25.50 -20.24 -7.91
C VAL A 229 -25.05 -19.93 -9.32
N HIS A 230 -25.81 -20.36 -10.31
CA HIS A 230 -26.06 -19.68 -11.59
C HIS A 230 -26.76 -20.67 -12.52
N ASP A 231 -28.00 -20.97 -12.15
CA ASP A 231 -29.06 -21.19 -13.12
C ASP A 231 -30.39 -20.75 -12.49
N THR A 232 -30.53 -19.44 -12.29
CA THR A 232 -31.82 -18.73 -12.23
C THR A 232 -31.53 -17.27 -12.57
N GLY A 233 -32.14 -16.72 -13.63
CA GLY A 233 -32.16 -15.27 -13.80
C GLY A 233 -32.93 -14.65 -12.63
N THR A 234 -32.30 -13.79 -11.82
CA THR A 234 -32.94 -13.09 -10.69
C THR A 234 -32.19 -11.82 -10.30
N GLU A 235 -32.96 -10.86 -9.79
CA GLU A 235 -32.67 -9.51 -9.30
C GLU A 235 -31.32 -9.26 -8.60
N ALA A 236 -30.83 -8.01 -8.65
CA ALA A 236 -29.66 -7.56 -7.90
C ALA A 236 -29.77 -7.91 -6.41
N ASP A 237 -28.65 -8.29 -5.77
CA ASP A 237 -28.61 -8.62 -4.34
C ASP A 237 -29.20 -7.44 -3.52
N PRO A 238 -30.29 -7.68 -2.76
CA PRO A 238 -30.94 -6.64 -1.98
C PRO A 238 -30.01 -6.00 -0.94
N VAL A 239 -29.07 -6.77 -0.34
CA VAL A 239 -28.14 -6.25 0.66
C VAL A 239 -27.11 -5.32 0.02
N GLU A 240 -26.54 -5.72 -1.11
CA GLU A 240 -25.59 -4.90 -1.88
C GLU A 240 -26.25 -3.60 -2.35
N THR A 241 -27.48 -3.68 -2.85
CA THR A 241 -28.24 -2.50 -3.30
C THR A 241 -28.48 -1.50 -2.15
N LEU A 242 -28.85 -2.02 -0.96
CA LEU A 242 -29.03 -1.20 0.23
C LEU A 242 -27.71 -0.62 0.75
N TYR A 243 -26.61 -1.39 0.70
CA TYR A 243 -25.28 -0.92 1.06
C TYR A 243 -24.84 0.26 0.19
N GLN A 244 -24.94 0.12 -1.15
CA GLN A 244 -24.56 1.18 -2.08
C GLN A 244 -25.39 2.45 -1.89
N ARG A 245 -26.71 2.32 -1.67
CA ARG A 245 -27.58 3.46 -1.36
C ARG A 245 -27.18 4.13 -0.04
N ALA A 246 -26.92 3.34 1.00
CA ALA A 246 -26.50 3.86 2.30
C ALA A 246 -25.15 4.59 2.22
N ALA A 247 -24.19 4.04 1.48
CA ALA A 247 -22.89 4.66 1.24
C ALA A 247 -23.01 5.97 0.43
N ALA A 248 -23.89 6.02 -0.57
CA ALA A 248 -24.18 7.24 -1.32
C ALA A 248 -24.84 8.31 -0.43
N ALA A 249 -25.83 7.93 0.39
CA ALA A 249 -26.45 8.83 1.35
C ALA A 249 -25.45 9.34 2.40
N PHE A 250 -24.54 8.49 2.88
CA PHE A 250 -23.45 8.86 3.78
C PHE A 250 -22.51 9.88 3.12
N SER A 251 -22.11 9.64 1.87
CA SER A 251 -21.22 10.55 1.13
C SER A 251 -21.87 11.92 0.82
N ALA A 252 -23.20 11.98 0.86
CA ALA A 252 -23.98 13.21 0.73
C ALA A 252 -24.31 13.88 2.08
N ASP A 253 -23.64 13.46 3.17
CA ASP A 253 -23.88 13.89 4.55
C ASP A 253 -25.32 13.68 5.06
N ASN A 254 -26.12 12.85 4.38
CA ASN A 254 -27.47 12.49 4.79
C ASN A 254 -27.45 11.31 5.77
N TRP A 255 -26.95 11.58 6.97
CA TRP A 255 -26.69 10.55 8.00
C TRP A 255 -27.95 9.79 8.42
N GLU A 256 -29.11 10.44 8.42
CA GLU A 256 -30.39 9.86 8.81
C GLU A 256 -30.87 8.81 7.81
N GLU A 257 -30.87 9.12 6.52
CA GLU A 257 -31.18 8.14 5.48
C GLU A 257 -30.13 7.03 5.43
N ALA A 258 -28.86 7.38 5.53
CA ALA A 258 -27.77 6.40 5.50
C ALA A 258 -27.90 5.39 6.66
N ALA A 259 -28.15 5.87 7.88
CA ALA A 259 -28.38 5.00 9.04
C ALA A 259 -29.62 4.11 8.86
N ALA A 260 -30.75 4.68 8.45
CA ALA A 260 -31.99 3.91 8.25
C ALA A 260 -31.86 2.85 7.15
N THR A 261 -31.16 3.18 6.06
CA THR A 261 -30.89 2.25 4.96
C THR A 261 -29.90 1.16 5.38
N THR A 262 -28.87 1.51 6.16
CA THR A 262 -27.94 0.51 6.73
C THR A 262 -28.65 -0.43 7.71
N GLU A 263 -29.60 0.06 8.51
CA GLU A 263 -30.41 -0.76 9.40
C GLU A 263 -31.33 -1.73 8.63
N GLN A 264 -31.87 -1.32 7.48
CA GLN A 264 -32.59 -2.23 6.57
C GLN A 264 -31.67 -3.33 6.03
N ALA A 265 -30.45 -2.99 5.60
CA ALA A 265 -29.47 -3.98 5.15
C ALA A 265 -29.09 -4.96 6.28
N LEU A 266 -28.91 -4.46 7.51
CA LEU A 266 -28.63 -5.29 8.69
C LEU A 266 -29.79 -6.20 9.08
N ALA A 267 -31.03 -5.84 8.77
CA ALA A 267 -32.18 -6.71 9.00
C ALA A 267 -32.16 -7.95 8.08
N LEU A 268 -31.53 -7.83 6.90
CA LEU A 268 -31.32 -8.92 5.97
C LEU A 268 -30.04 -9.71 6.29
N GLU A 269 -28.94 -9.00 6.59
CA GLU A 269 -27.64 -9.60 6.92
C GLU A 269 -27.02 -9.02 8.21
N PRO A 270 -27.42 -9.52 9.40
CA PRO A 270 -27.00 -8.96 10.68
C PRO A 270 -25.51 -9.14 11.03
N ALA A 271 -24.82 -10.04 10.33
CA ALA A 271 -23.46 -10.46 10.64
C ALA A 271 -22.39 -9.82 9.72
N LEU A 272 -22.77 -8.90 8.83
CA LEU A 272 -21.84 -8.24 7.90
C LEU A 272 -21.10 -7.08 8.59
N PRO A 273 -19.76 -7.17 8.82
CA PRO A 273 -19.01 -6.14 9.56
C PRO A 273 -19.03 -4.75 8.91
N ALA A 274 -19.09 -4.69 7.58
CA ALA A 274 -19.10 -3.45 6.81
C ALA A 274 -20.34 -2.60 7.11
N LEU A 275 -21.50 -3.23 7.33
CA LEU A 275 -22.73 -2.53 7.71
C LEU A 275 -22.67 -1.96 9.13
N HIS A 276 -22.06 -2.70 10.07
CA HIS A 276 -21.84 -2.20 11.43
C HIS A 276 -20.86 -1.02 11.44
N TYR A 277 -19.81 -1.07 10.61
CA TYR A 277 -18.88 0.05 10.41
C TYR A 277 -19.60 1.30 9.86
N LEU A 278 -20.35 1.15 8.77
CA LEU A 278 -21.08 2.23 8.13
C LEU A 278 -22.12 2.85 9.08
N LEU A 279 -22.86 2.02 9.82
CA LEU A 279 -23.83 2.47 10.81
C LEU A 279 -23.15 3.25 11.96
N GLY A 280 -21.96 2.82 12.38
CA GLY A 280 -21.14 3.54 13.34
C GLY A 280 -20.74 4.93 12.82
N CYS A 281 -20.35 5.03 11.55
CA CYS A 281 -20.00 6.29 10.90
C CYS A 281 -21.21 7.24 10.83
N CYS A 282 -22.36 6.74 10.39
CA CYS A 282 -23.61 7.51 10.33
C CYS A 282 -23.99 8.05 11.73
N ARG A 283 -23.98 7.18 12.75
CA ARG A 283 -24.34 7.56 14.13
C ARG A 283 -23.34 8.53 14.75
N LEU A 284 -22.06 8.45 14.37
CA LEU A 284 -21.05 9.42 14.78
C LEU A 284 -21.33 10.80 14.16
N GLY A 285 -21.70 10.86 12.88
CA GLY A 285 -22.12 12.09 12.19
C GLY A 285 -23.40 12.71 12.79
N GLN A 286 -24.29 11.88 13.34
CA GLN A 286 -25.49 12.32 14.07
C GLN A 286 -25.23 12.73 15.54
N ASP A 287 -23.98 12.79 15.98
CA ASP A 287 -23.61 12.99 17.40
C ASP A 287 -24.19 11.96 18.39
N ARG A 288 -24.61 10.78 17.89
CA ARG A 288 -25.14 9.68 18.71
C ARG A 288 -24.01 8.76 19.20
N HIS A 289 -23.07 9.32 19.95
CA HIS A 289 -21.82 8.64 20.33
C HIS A 289 -21.99 7.28 21.03
N PRO A 290 -22.93 7.09 21.98
CA PRO A 290 -23.14 5.76 22.59
C PRO A 290 -23.60 4.69 21.60
N ALA A 291 -24.43 5.07 20.62
CA ALA A 291 -24.93 4.15 19.60
C ALA A 291 -23.86 3.85 18.54
N ALA A 292 -23.05 4.85 18.17
CA ALA A 292 -21.90 4.67 17.29
C ALA A 292 -20.85 3.73 17.90
N LEU A 293 -20.55 3.91 19.20
CA LEU A 293 -19.65 3.05 19.97
C LEU A 293 -20.06 1.57 19.90
N GLN A 294 -21.36 1.29 20.08
CA GLN A 294 -21.89 -0.09 19.97
C GLN A 294 -21.73 -0.67 18.56
N SER A 295 -21.98 0.14 17.52
CA SER A 295 -21.82 -0.28 16.12
C SER A 295 -20.35 -0.62 15.79
N TYR A 296 -19.40 0.24 16.17
CA TYR A 296 -17.98 -0.05 15.97
C TYR A 296 -17.50 -1.27 16.76
N ALA A 297 -17.95 -1.42 18.01
CA ALA A 297 -17.66 -2.61 18.82
C ALA A 297 -18.16 -3.87 18.11
N ARG A 298 -19.39 -3.85 17.57
CA ARG A 298 -19.96 -4.98 16.86
C ARG A 298 -19.20 -5.33 15.58
N CYS A 299 -18.73 -4.33 14.83
CA CYS A 299 -17.87 -4.54 13.66
C CYS A 299 -16.59 -5.33 14.04
N LEU A 300 -15.89 -4.92 15.11
CA LEU A 300 -14.67 -5.57 15.57
C LEU A 300 -14.91 -6.93 16.23
N GLU A 301 -16.05 -7.15 16.87
CA GLU A 301 -16.46 -8.46 17.39
C GLU A 301 -16.67 -9.48 16.26
N LEU A 302 -17.36 -9.07 15.18
CA LEU A 302 -17.64 -9.94 14.04
C LEU A 302 -16.37 -10.26 13.25
N GLN A 303 -15.49 -9.28 13.08
CA GLN A 303 -14.21 -9.46 12.39
C GLN A 303 -13.09 -8.65 13.07
N PRO A 304 -12.34 -9.25 14.02
CA PRO A 304 -11.25 -8.57 14.72
C PRO A 304 -10.13 -8.05 13.81
N LYS A 305 -9.97 -8.65 12.62
CA LYS A 305 -9.05 -8.24 11.55
C LYS A 305 -9.78 -7.59 10.37
N TYR A 306 -10.81 -6.79 10.64
CA TYR A 306 -11.50 -6.01 9.61
C TYR A 306 -10.50 -5.10 8.88
N PRO A 307 -10.63 -4.89 7.54
CA PRO A 307 -9.68 -4.08 6.78
C PRO A 307 -9.46 -2.67 7.35
N LEU A 308 -10.52 -2.04 7.87
CA LEU A 308 -10.46 -0.71 8.52
C LEU A 308 -10.34 -0.80 10.05
N SER A 309 -9.83 -1.90 10.61
CA SER A 309 -9.83 -2.10 12.07
C SER A 309 -9.08 -1.02 12.86
N ALA A 310 -8.02 -0.42 12.30
CA ALA A 310 -7.33 0.71 12.92
C ALA A 310 -8.23 1.95 12.99
N GLU A 311 -8.87 2.31 11.87
CA GLU A 311 -9.84 3.41 11.82
C GLU A 311 -11.04 3.15 12.73
N THR A 312 -11.59 1.93 12.73
CA THR A 312 -12.69 1.53 13.60
C THR A 312 -12.34 1.71 15.08
N ARG A 313 -11.13 1.30 15.51
CA ARG A 313 -10.66 1.52 16.90
C ARG A 313 -10.51 3.00 17.22
N ALA A 314 -9.97 3.78 16.31
CA ALA A 314 -9.83 5.22 16.49
C ALA A 314 -11.18 5.93 16.62
N ARG A 315 -12.15 5.60 15.77
CA ARG A 315 -13.52 6.12 15.85
C ARG A 315 -14.25 5.63 17.11
N GLN A 316 -13.98 4.40 17.55
CA GLN A 316 -14.48 3.87 18.82
C GLN A 316 -13.96 4.69 20.01
N ALA A 317 -12.65 4.95 20.05
CA ALA A 317 -12.01 5.77 21.08
C ALA A 317 -12.51 7.23 21.04
N LEU A 318 -12.76 7.79 19.85
CA LEU A 318 -13.37 9.11 19.69
C LEU A 318 -14.78 9.17 20.29
N CYS A 319 -15.59 8.12 20.07
CA CYS A 319 -16.91 8.04 20.70
C CYS A 319 -16.79 8.02 22.23
N ARG A 320 -15.86 7.23 22.79
CA ARG A 320 -15.62 7.20 24.24
C ARG A 320 -15.16 8.57 24.77
N ALA A 321 -14.24 9.23 24.06
CA ALA A 321 -13.74 10.56 24.42
C ALA A 321 -14.87 11.59 24.47
N ARG A 322 -15.76 11.61 23.46
CA ARG A 322 -16.91 12.52 23.42
C ARG A 322 -17.93 12.23 24.52
N ILE A 323 -18.17 10.96 24.83
CA ILE A 323 -19.05 10.56 25.95
C ILE A 323 -18.45 11.05 27.28
N ASP A 324 -17.15 10.85 27.49
CA ASP A 324 -16.47 11.26 28.71
C ASP A 324 -16.44 12.79 28.85
N ALA A 325 -16.15 13.52 27.77
CA ALA A 325 -16.20 14.97 27.75
C ALA A 325 -17.62 15.50 28.05
N ALA A 326 -18.66 14.91 27.46
CA ALA A 326 -20.06 15.27 27.75
C ALA A 326 -20.45 15.00 29.21
N ASN A 327 -19.81 14.03 29.86
CA ASN A 327 -19.97 13.74 31.29
C ASN A 327 -19.06 14.59 32.20
N GLY A 328 -18.33 15.56 31.64
CA GLY A 328 -17.44 16.45 32.40
C GLY A 328 -16.17 15.78 32.92
N LYS A 329 -15.77 14.63 32.35
CA LYS A 329 -14.47 14.03 32.66
C LYS A 329 -13.36 14.77 31.90
N ALA A 330 -12.20 14.84 32.55
CA ALA A 330 -10.96 15.30 31.93
C ALA A 330 -9.96 14.13 31.81
N ALA A 331 -9.08 14.22 30.82
CA ALA A 331 -7.97 13.30 30.65
C ALA A 331 -7.00 13.37 31.83
N ALA A 332 -6.41 12.23 32.16
CA ALA A 332 -5.43 12.15 33.22
C ALA A 332 -4.18 12.98 32.90
N ILE A 333 -3.69 13.71 33.90
CA ILE A 333 -2.41 14.42 33.87
C ILE A 333 -1.38 13.55 34.61
N GLU A 334 -0.24 13.32 33.96
CA GLU A 334 0.90 12.62 34.54
C GLU A 334 1.72 13.61 35.40
N PRO A 335 1.73 13.46 36.73
CA PRO A 335 2.55 14.32 37.57
C PRO A 335 4.03 14.00 37.38
N LEU A 336 4.88 15.02 37.44
CA LEU A 336 6.32 14.84 37.46
C LEU A 336 6.71 14.05 38.72
N SER A 337 7.39 12.93 38.54
CA SER A 337 7.91 12.14 39.66
C SER A 337 9.07 12.89 40.34
N PRO A 338 9.26 12.75 41.68
CA PRO A 338 10.42 13.32 42.38
C PRO A 338 11.79 12.86 41.85
N GLN A 339 11.83 11.79 41.06
CA GLN A 339 13.06 11.27 40.44
C GLN A 339 13.33 11.88 39.05
N GLN A 340 12.35 12.58 38.46
CA GLN A 340 12.43 13.19 37.13
C GLN A 340 12.91 14.64 37.24
N THR A 341 14.20 14.83 37.53
CA THR A 341 14.82 16.15 37.73
C THR A 341 15.88 16.49 36.68
N GLN A 342 16.01 15.66 35.65
CA GLN A 342 17.03 15.82 34.62
C GLN A 342 16.81 17.15 33.88
N PRO A 343 17.84 17.99 33.77
CA PRO A 343 17.69 19.28 33.13
C PRO A 343 17.61 19.14 31.60
N VAL A 344 16.93 20.10 30.95
CA VAL A 344 16.59 20.03 29.51
C VAL A 344 17.13 21.24 28.75
N SER A 345 17.77 21.02 27.60
CA SER A 345 18.11 22.07 26.63
C SER A 345 17.21 21.92 25.40
N VAL A 346 16.37 22.91 25.11
CA VAL A 346 15.55 22.94 23.90
C VAL A 346 16.31 23.68 22.80
N LEU A 347 16.42 23.07 21.62
CA LEU A 347 17.22 23.53 20.49
C LEU A 347 16.28 23.83 19.33
N VAL A 348 16.22 25.10 18.92
CA VAL A 348 15.28 25.59 17.90
C VAL A 348 16.05 26.34 16.82
N CYS A 349 15.74 26.06 15.56
CA CYS A 349 16.18 26.89 14.43
C CYS A 349 14.99 27.73 13.97
N SER A 350 15.09 29.07 14.04
CA SER A 350 13.97 29.94 13.67
C SER A 350 14.45 31.27 13.10
N ARG A 351 14.05 31.56 11.87
CA ARG A 351 14.28 32.89 11.26
C ARG A 351 13.19 33.90 11.62
N SER A 352 12.12 33.46 12.28
CA SER A 352 10.98 34.29 12.65
C SER A 352 11.05 34.59 14.15
N ALA A 353 11.33 35.86 14.48
CA ALA A 353 11.33 36.30 15.87
C ALA A 353 9.98 36.07 16.58
N GLU A 354 8.88 36.12 15.84
CA GLU A 354 7.53 35.84 16.37
C GLU A 354 7.35 34.37 16.73
N ARG A 355 7.66 33.46 15.80
CA ARG A 355 7.55 32.00 16.04
C ARG A 355 8.47 31.57 17.18
N PHE A 356 9.71 32.09 17.19
CA PHE A 356 10.62 31.83 18.29
C PHE A 356 10.06 32.29 19.64
N ALA A 357 9.51 33.50 19.74
CA ALA A 357 8.92 33.99 20.98
C ALA A 357 7.73 33.12 21.45
N GLN A 358 6.93 32.61 20.51
CA GLN A 358 5.83 31.68 20.81
C GLN A 358 6.37 30.35 21.36
N ALA A 359 7.33 29.73 20.66
CA ALA A 359 7.98 28.50 21.10
C ALA A 359 8.68 28.67 22.46
N GLU A 360 9.38 29.79 22.67
CA GLU A 360 10.09 30.11 23.92
C GLU A 360 9.11 30.19 25.09
N ALA A 361 8.01 30.94 24.94
CA ALA A 361 6.97 31.05 25.96
C ALA A 361 6.31 29.70 26.25
N MET A 362 6.06 28.88 25.23
CA MET A 362 5.51 27.54 25.38
C MET A 362 6.44 26.64 26.20
N TYR A 363 7.71 26.52 25.82
CA TYR A 363 8.65 25.63 26.51
C TYR A 363 8.96 26.09 27.93
N HIS A 364 9.02 27.40 28.20
CA HIS A 364 9.12 27.90 29.57
C HIS A 364 7.94 27.49 30.45
N ARG A 365 6.73 27.48 29.89
CA ARG A 365 5.53 27.00 30.59
C ARG A 365 5.58 25.48 30.81
N LEU A 366 5.89 24.71 29.76
CA LEU A 366 5.82 23.25 29.78
C LEU A 366 6.95 22.59 30.57
N LEU A 367 8.10 23.26 30.70
CA LEU A 367 9.27 22.78 31.44
C LEU A 367 9.47 23.55 32.76
N GLY A 368 8.50 24.35 33.21
CA GLY A 368 8.64 25.22 34.38
C GLY A 368 9.02 24.50 35.70
N GLU A 369 8.74 23.21 35.80
CA GLU A 369 9.05 22.36 36.96
C GLU A 369 10.42 21.67 36.88
N VAL A 370 11.12 21.76 35.74
CA VAL A 370 12.46 21.20 35.54
C VAL A 370 13.46 22.29 35.14
N PRO A 371 14.75 22.21 35.53
CA PRO A 371 15.72 23.17 35.06
C PRO A 371 15.84 23.08 33.53
N HIS A 372 15.68 24.20 32.84
CA HIS A 372 15.70 24.22 31.38
C HIS A 372 16.39 25.45 30.80
N GLU A 373 16.86 25.33 29.57
CA GLU A 373 17.33 26.44 28.74
C GLU A 373 16.79 26.27 27.32
N ILE A 374 16.66 27.37 26.60
CA ILE A 374 16.20 27.41 25.21
C ILE A 374 17.29 28.08 24.38
N ILE A 375 17.74 27.42 23.33
CA ILE A 375 18.83 27.86 22.47
C ILE A 375 18.28 28.02 21.06
N VAL A 376 18.35 29.24 20.55
CA VAL A 376 17.92 29.57 19.19
C VAL A 376 19.11 29.76 18.27
N ILE A 377 18.93 29.29 17.03
CA ILE A 377 19.78 29.61 15.89
C ILE A 377 18.90 30.31 14.85
N ASP A 378 19.11 31.60 14.68
CA ASP A 378 18.29 32.47 13.82
C ASP A 378 18.85 32.65 12.40
N ASP A 379 20.10 32.24 12.18
CA ASP A 379 20.83 32.33 10.93
C ASP A 379 21.26 30.96 10.38
N ALA A 380 20.55 29.89 10.78
CA ALA A 380 20.84 28.52 10.34
C ALA A 380 20.89 28.42 8.80
N ARG A 381 21.94 27.77 8.28
CA ARG A 381 22.08 27.50 6.85
C ARG A 381 21.24 26.30 6.42
N SER A 382 21.14 25.32 7.32
CA SER A 382 20.33 24.10 7.21
C SER A 382 19.85 23.68 8.60
N LEU A 383 18.87 22.77 8.69
CA LEU A 383 18.44 22.23 9.99
C LEU A 383 19.55 21.42 10.66
N ALA A 384 20.28 20.61 9.88
CA ALA A 384 21.41 19.84 10.39
C ALA A 384 22.50 20.73 11.01
N GLU A 385 22.91 21.79 10.30
CA GLU A 385 23.93 22.74 10.77
C GLU A 385 23.45 23.51 11.99
N GLY A 386 22.23 24.04 11.93
CA GLY A 386 21.65 24.78 13.04
C GLY A 386 21.57 23.93 14.31
N TYR A 387 21.10 22.69 14.21
CA TYR A 387 21.04 21.77 15.34
C TYR A 387 22.42 21.37 15.87
N ASN A 388 23.42 21.14 15.01
CA ASN A 388 24.80 20.91 15.47
C ASN A 388 25.35 22.11 16.25
N ARG A 389 25.15 23.33 15.76
CA ARG A 389 25.61 24.56 16.42
C ARG A 389 24.87 24.82 17.73
N ALA A 390 23.56 24.57 17.77
CA ALA A 390 22.76 24.68 18.99
C ALA A 390 23.20 23.62 20.04
N LEU A 391 23.42 22.38 19.61
CA LEU A 391 23.89 21.29 20.45
C LEU A 391 25.26 21.57 21.07
N GLY A 392 26.16 22.22 20.34
CA GLY A 392 27.45 22.68 20.87
C GLY A 392 27.34 23.71 21.99
N ARG A 393 26.22 24.46 22.06
CA ARG A 393 25.91 25.43 23.13
C ARG A 393 25.13 24.82 24.29
N ALA A 394 24.45 23.69 24.07
CA ALA A 394 23.65 23.00 25.07
C ALA A 394 24.51 22.56 26.26
N ARG A 395 23.99 22.73 27.48
CA ARG A 395 24.67 22.37 28.73
C ARG A 395 23.99 21.24 29.50
N HIS A 396 22.72 20.97 29.22
CA HIS A 396 21.95 20.01 29.98
C HIS A 396 22.02 18.59 29.41
N GLU A 397 21.70 17.62 30.26
CA GLU A 397 21.82 16.19 29.95
C GLU A 397 20.85 15.77 28.84
N ILE A 398 19.62 16.31 28.85
CA ILE A 398 18.60 16.01 27.86
C ILE A 398 18.53 17.14 26.86
N VAL A 399 18.56 16.81 25.57
CA VAL A 399 18.39 17.76 24.47
C VAL A 399 17.10 17.46 23.72
N VAL A 400 16.34 18.50 23.39
CA VAL A 400 15.12 18.44 22.58
C VAL A 400 15.36 19.27 21.33
N PHE A 401 15.37 18.66 20.16
CA PHE A 401 15.34 19.33 18.87
C PHE A 401 13.87 19.53 18.49
N ALA A 402 13.47 20.77 18.25
CA ALA A 402 12.10 21.11 17.90
C ALA A 402 12.06 22.09 16.73
N HIS A 403 11.02 21.97 15.91
CA HIS A 403 10.66 23.01 14.95
C HIS A 403 10.08 24.23 15.66
N ASP A 404 10.08 25.37 14.99
CA ASP A 404 9.60 26.65 15.54
C ASP A 404 8.07 26.85 15.37
N ASP A 405 7.42 25.96 14.62
CA ASP A 405 5.98 25.94 14.32
C ASP A 405 5.29 24.67 14.85
N VAL A 406 5.77 24.19 16.01
CA VAL A 406 5.17 23.08 16.76
C VAL A 406 4.58 23.57 18.08
N ASP A 407 3.30 23.28 18.27
CA ASP A 407 2.56 23.53 19.50
C ASP A 407 2.34 22.22 20.26
N ILE A 408 2.79 22.15 21.51
CA ILE A 408 2.59 20.99 22.38
C ILE A 408 1.38 21.20 23.28
N LEU A 409 0.39 20.33 23.15
CA LEU A 409 -0.89 20.40 23.86
C LEU A 409 -0.92 19.56 25.15
N SER A 410 0.10 18.75 25.41
CA SER A 410 0.24 17.98 26.66
C SER A 410 0.75 18.90 27.78
N PRO A 411 -0.08 19.30 28.77
CA PRO A 411 0.35 20.23 29.82
C PRO A 411 1.39 19.63 30.77
N ASP A 412 1.48 18.30 30.80
CA ASP A 412 2.43 17.45 31.53
C ASP A 412 3.61 16.99 30.65
N PHE A 413 3.97 17.79 29.64
CA PHE A 413 5.04 17.48 28.69
C PHE A 413 6.35 17.04 29.37
N ALA A 414 6.80 17.75 30.41
CA ALA A 414 8.04 17.41 31.12
C ALA A 414 8.02 15.96 31.67
N ALA A 415 6.92 15.55 32.30
CA ALA A 415 6.79 14.21 32.87
C ALA A 415 6.84 13.13 31.78
N ARG A 416 6.08 13.33 30.68
CA ARG A 416 6.03 12.38 29.56
C ARG A 416 7.36 12.30 28.81
N LEU A 417 8.02 13.43 28.59
CA LEU A 417 9.34 13.50 27.97
C LEU A 417 10.38 12.74 28.79
N LEU A 418 10.49 13.05 30.09
CA LEU A 418 11.48 12.42 30.96
C LEU A 418 11.19 10.93 31.18
N ARG A 419 9.91 10.52 31.17
CA ARG A 419 9.53 9.10 31.16
C ARG A 419 10.06 8.40 29.91
N GLY A 420 9.80 8.96 28.73
CA GLY A 420 10.28 8.41 27.46
C GLY A 420 11.81 8.26 27.43
N ILE A 421 12.53 9.33 27.80
CA ILE A 421 14.01 9.35 27.86
C ILE A 421 14.60 8.42 28.92
N SER A 422 13.86 8.13 30.00
CA SER A 422 14.30 7.15 31.00
C SER A 422 14.21 5.70 30.51
N ARG A 423 13.46 5.45 29.43
CA ARG A 423 13.15 4.10 28.90
C ARG A 423 13.74 3.84 27.53
N HIS A 424 14.01 4.90 26.77
CA HIS A 424 14.47 4.86 25.38
C HIS A 424 15.62 5.84 25.17
N ASP A 425 16.45 5.58 24.16
CA ASP A 425 17.64 6.39 23.88
C ASP A 425 17.33 7.62 23.02
N LEU A 426 16.35 7.49 22.12
CA LEU A 426 15.87 8.55 21.24
C LEU A 426 14.34 8.48 21.15
N VAL A 427 13.66 9.57 21.47
CA VAL A 427 12.20 9.65 21.40
C VAL A 427 11.72 10.76 20.47
N GLY A 428 10.57 10.54 19.83
CA GLY A 428 9.83 11.54 19.06
C GLY A 428 8.33 11.37 19.23
N VAL A 429 7.51 12.01 18.39
CA VAL A 429 6.04 11.88 18.47
C VAL A 429 5.40 11.19 17.26
N ALA A 430 6.15 11.02 16.18
CA ALA A 430 5.76 10.24 15.01
C ALA A 430 6.97 9.56 14.36
N GLY A 431 6.77 8.40 13.73
CA GLY A 431 7.85 7.67 13.07
C GLY A 431 7.42 6.35 12.43
N THR A 432 8.41 5.53 12.06
CA THR A 432 8.17 4.24 11.40
C THR A 432 9.14 3.16 11.86
N ARG A 433 8.63 1.92 11.94
CA ARG A 433 9.42 0.68 12.08
C ARG A 433 10.01 0.17 10.78
N LYS A 434 9.53 0.70 9.65
CA LYS A 434 9.96 0.29 8.32
C LYS A 434 10.14 1.52 7.45
N LEU A 435 11.38 1.84 7.14
CA LEU A 435 11.69 2.94 6.24
C LEU A 435 11.77 2.41 4.80
N VAL A 436 10.93 2.94 3.90
CA VAL A 436 10.85 2.51 2.49
C VAL A 436 11.20 3.62 1.50
N GLY A 437 11.81 4.71 1.97
CA GLY A 437 12.23 5.84 1.14
C GLY A 437 12.54 7.09 1.96
N GLY A 438 12.49 8.25 1.31
CA GLY A 438 12.78 9.56 1.91
C GLY A 438 11.66 10.16 2.77
N ALA A 439 10.65 9.36 3.14
CA ALA A 439 9.59 9.79 4.06
C ALA A 439 9.23 8.62 4.97
N TRP A 440 9.19 8.89 6.27
CA TRP A 440 8.98 7.88 7.29
C TRP A 440 7.59 7.23 7.18
N HIS A 441 6.56 7.99 6.78
CA HIS A 441 5.19 7.49 6.70
C HIS A 441 4.93 6.58 5.47
N PHE A 442 5.82 6.50 4.48
CA PHE A 442 5.58 5.74 3.24
C PHE A 442 5.38 4.24 3.41
N ALA A 443 5.76 3.65 4.54
CA ALA A 443 5.50 2.23 4.77
C ALA A 443 4.03 1.92 5.08
N GLY A 444 3.24 2.93 5.46
CA GLY A 444 1.83 2.76 5.84
C GLY A 444 1.63 1.86 7.07
N HIS A 445 0.37 1.67 7.43
CA HIS A 445 0.02 0.74 8.50
C HIS A 445 0.43 -0.71 8.15
N PRO A 446 0.88 -1.52 9.12
CA PRO A 446 0.98 -1.24 10.56
C PRO A 446 2.40 -0.79 10.98
N HIS A 447 3.18 -0.22 10.08
CA HIS A 447 4.59 0.11 10.35
C HIS A 447 4.79 1.46 11.02
N LEU A 448 3.80 2.34 10.91
CA LEU A 448 3.86 3.69 11.44
C LEU A 448 3.61 3.70 12.95
N ALA A 449 3.92 4.81 13.60
CA ALA A 449 3.65 5.01 15.01
C ALA A 449 3.46 6.49 15.33
N GLY A 450 2.59 6.79 16.29
CA GLY A 450 2.41 8.13 16.83
C GLY A 450 1.22 8.89 16.26
N GLN A 451 1.19 10.20 16.51
CA GLN A 451 0.10 11.05 16.08
C GLN A 451 0.53 12.51 15.99
N VAL A 452 -0.02 13.23 15.00
CA VAL A 452 0.24 14.65 14.79
C VAL A 452 -1.05 15.35 14.42
N GLY A 453 -1.28 16.51 15.03
CA GLY A 453 -2.42 17.36 14.77
C GLY A 453 -2.08 18.52 13.84
N MET A 454 -3.10 19.03 13.17
CA MET A 454 -3.07 20.32 12.49
C MET A 454 -4.25 21.17 12.97
N PRO A 455 -4.15 22.51 12.94
CA PRO A 455 -5.30 23.36 13.20
C PRO A 455 -6.46 23.04 12.25
N GLY A 456 -7.68 22.92 12.79
CA GLY A 456 -8.89 22.72 11.99
C GLY A 456 -9.39 24.03 11.36
N ALA A 457 -9.96 23.97 10.15
CA ALA A 457 -10.44 25.15 9.43
C ALA A 457 -11.54 25.95 10.18
N GLU A 458 -12.36 25.25 10.97
CA GLU A 458 -13.46 25.84 11.76
C GLU A 458 -13.12 25.91 13.26
N GLY A 459 -11.83 25.82 13.61
CA GLY A 459 -11.35 25.60 14.97
C GLY A 459 -11.20 24.10 15.30
N GLY A 460 -10.66 23.82 16.49
CA GLY A 460 -10.27 22.45 16.86
C GLY A 460 -9.05 21.97 16.07
N TYR A 461 -8.98 20.65 15.82
CA TYR A 461 -7.83 20.00 15.21
C TYR A 461 -8.25 18.92 14.21
N VAL A 462 -7.43 18.69 13.18
CA VAL A 462 -7.46 17.45 12.40
C VAL A 462 -6.25 16.63 12.81
N VAL A 463 -6.49 15.50 13.46
CA VAL A 463 -5.42 14.64 13.99
C VAL A 463 -5.24 13.43 13.11
N THR A 464 -4.03 13.24 12.63
CA THR A 464 -3.63 12.02 11.93
C THR A 464 -3.01 11.05 12.91
N LEU A 465 -3.57 9.85 12.97
CA LEU A 465 -3.11 8.74 13.80
C LEU A 465 -2.29 7.80 12.92
N TYR A 466 -1.02 7.64 13.28
CA TYR A 466 -0.06 6.79 12.59
C TYR A 466 0.04 5.39 13.22
N ASP A 467 -0.92 5.01 14.06
CA ASP A 467 -0.93 3.83 14.97
C ASP A 467 -0.58 4.22 16.41
N VAL A 468 -1.57 4.14 17.29
CA VAL A 468 -1.50 4.50 18.71
C VAL A 468 -2.22 3.42 19.50
N MET A 469 -1.44 2.44 19.98
CA MET A 469 -1.96 1.29 20.75
C MET A 469 -1.35 1.22 22.16
N GLU A 470 -0.27 1.97 22.39
CA GLU A 470 0.52 1.96 23.62
C GLU A 470 1.05 3.37 23.88
N ARG A 471 1.51 3.66 25.11
CA ARG A 471 2.09 4.97 25.43
C ARG A 471 3.36 5.26 24.65
N GLU A 472 4.19 4.24 24.49
CA GLU A 472 5.52 4.33 23.92
C GLU A 472 5.69 3.20 22.90
N THR A 473 5.91 3.55 21.63
CA THR A 473 6.04 2.57 20.55
C THR A 473 7.50 2.48 20.11
N LYS A 474 8.16 1.39 20.52
CA LYS A 474 9.60 1.17 20.32
C LYS A 474 9.97 0.45 19.03
N GLY A 475 11.28 0.39 18.77
CA GLY A 475 11.88 -0.32 17.63
C GLY A 475 11.70 0.42 16.31
N LEU A 476 11.69 1.76 16.35
CA LEU A 476 11.55 2.57 15.16
C LEU A 476 12.87 2.69 14.42
N GLN A 477 12.81 2.72 13.08
CA GLN A 477 13.95 2.96 12.21
C GLN A 477 14.12 4.45 11.90
N ALA A 478 13.04 5.23 11.95
CA ALA A 478 13.11 6.67 11.74
C ALA A 478 12.00 7.39 12.52
N LEU A 479 12.29 8.62 12.91
CA LEU A 479 11.40 9.54 13.61
C LEU A 479 11.28 10.85 12.82
N ASP A 480 10.13 11.49 12.92
CA ASP A 480 9.91 12.83 12.34
C ASP A 480 10.65 13.91 13.13
N GLY A 481 11.25 14.85 12.40
CA GLY A 481 12.07 15.93 12.94
C GLY A 481 11.33 17.05 13.66
N LEU A 482 10.00 17.06 13.67
CA LEU A 482 9.21 18.11 14.34
C LEU A 482 9.50 18.17 15.84
N LEU A 483 9.77 17.01 16.46
CA LEU A 483 10.23 16.89 17.84
C LEU A 483 11.03 15.61 18.02
N LEU A 484 12.31 15.76 18.37
CA LEU A 484 13.22 14.68 18.73
C LEU A 484 13.87 14.99 20.08
N ALA A 485 14.00 14.00 20.95
CA ALA A 485 14.70 14.16 22.21
C ALA A 485 15.62 12.97 22.50
N THR A 486 16.81 13.27 23.03
CA THR A 486 17.81 12.25 23.38
C THR A 486 18.76 12.79 24.45
N ARG A 487 19.69 11.95 24.90
CA ARG A 487 20.81 12.36 25.75
C ARG A 487 21.81 13.17 24.94
N ARG A 488 22.29 14.27 25.52
CA ARG A 488 23.26 15.18 24.89
C ARG A 488 24.50 14.46 24.39
N ASP A 489 25.05 13.53 25.16
CA ASP A 489 26.25 12.78 24.76
C ASP A 489 25.99 11.87 23.56
N SER A 490 24.79 11.26 23.47
CA SER A 490 24.36 10.50 22.29
C SER A 490 24.21 11.41 21.07
N ALA A 491 23.59 12.58 21.23
CA ALA A 491 23.44 13.56 20.16
C ALA A 491 24.80 14.08 19.66
N LEU A 492 25.75 14.38 20.56
CA LEU A 492 27.09 14.84 20.19
C LEU A 492 27.90 13.76 19.46
N ARG A 493 27.72 12.50 19.88
CA ARG A 493 28.38 11.36 19.26
C ARG A 493 27.85 11.08 17.86
N LEU A 494 26.52 11.15 17.68
CA LEU A 494 25.88 10.94 16.38
C LEU A 494 26.10 12.12 15.43
N GLY A 495 25.85 13.34 15.90
CA GLY A 495 25.78 14.57 15.10
C GLY A 495 24.72 14.53 13.99
N PHE A 496 24.29 15.70 13.51
CA PHE A 496 23.55 15.78 12.25
C PHE A 496 24.54 15.86 11.08
N ASP A 497 24.27 15.14 9.99
CA ASP A 497 25.12 15.16 8.80
C ASP A 497 24.81 16.38 7.93
N GLU A 498 25.37 17.53 8.34
CA GLU A 498 25.24 18.79 7.62
C GLU A 498 25.96 18.81 6.26
N ALA A 499 26.85 17.85 5.98
CA ALA A 499 27.54 17.76 4.70
C ALA A 499 26.65 17.15 3.61
N THR A 500 25.83 16.15 3.98
CA THR A 500 24.89 15.52 3.05
C THR A 500 23.53 16.24 3.02
N PHE A 501 23.05 16.67 4.20
CA PHE A 501 21.74 17.31 4.39
C PHE A 501 21.92 18.80 4.75
N ASP A 502 22.32 19.57 3.74
CA ASP A 502 22.60 21.01 3.81
C ASP A 502 21.37 21.91 3.59
N GLY A 503 20.16 21.37 3.80
CA GLY A 503 18.89 22.12 3.71
C GLY A 503 17.90 21.82 4.82
N TRP A 504 16.62 21.67 4.46
CA TRP A 504 15.50 21.60 5.42
C TRP A 504 14.81 20.23 5.45
N HIS A 505 15.32 19.25 4.70
CA HIS A 505 14.68 17.94 4.56
C HIS A 505 15.66 16.82 4.92
N LEU A 506 15.11 15.69 5.37
CA LEU A 506 15.78 14.39 5.57
C LEU A 506 16.89 14.33 6.64
N TYR A 507 17.23 15.45 7.26
CA TYR A 507 18.23 15.50 8.34
C TYR A 507 17.80 14.66 9.57
N ASP A 508 16.50 14.60 9.81
CA ASP A 508 15.82 13.88 10.89
C ASP A 508 15.77 12.37 10.64
N LEU A 509 15.38 11.98 9.42
CA LEU A 509 15.40 10.59 8.97
C LEU A 509 16.82 10.04 9.02
N ASP A 510 17.82 10.83 8.59
CA ASP A 510 19.22 10.43 8.67
C ASP A 510 19.70 10.24 10.11
N PHE A 511 19.41 11.21 10.98
CA PHE A 511 19.81 11.18 12.37
C PHE A 511 19.21 9.97 13.10
N SER A 512 17.90 9.77 12.95
CA SER A 512 17.18 8.68 13.60
C SER A 512 17.52 7.30 13.03
N LEU A 513 17.73 7.19 11.70
CA LEU A 513 18.19 5.93 11.09
C LEU A 513 19.58 5.55 11.59
N ARG A 514 20.54 6.49 11.62
CA ARG A 514 21.88 6.21 12.17
C ARG A 514 21.83 5.84 13.64
N ALA A 515 20.98 6.50 14.44
CA ALA A 515 20.77 6.13 15.84
C ALA A 515 20.31 4.66 15.95
N ALA A 516 19.29 4.26 15.19
CA ALA A 516 18.80 2.88 15.18
C ALA A 516 19.86 1.88 14.71
N GLN A 517 20.69 2.25 13.73
CA GLN A 517 21.79 1.40 13.25
C GLN A 517 22.91 1.21 14.27
N GLU A 518 23.15 2.20 15.15
CA GLU A 518 24.07 2.09 16.28
C GLU A 518 23.47 1.29 17.45
N GLY A 519 22.24 0.81 17.32
CA GLY A 519 21.56 0.01 18.32
C GLY A 519 20.85 0.82 19.40
N MET A 520 20.67 2.13 19.22
CA MET A 520 19.84 2.94 20.12
C MET A 520 18.37 2.51 20.04
N ASP A 521 17.69 2.47 21.19
CA ASP A 521 16.25 2.23 21.22
C ASP A 521 15.50 3.51 20.83
N CYS A 522 15.00 3.55 19.60
CA CYS A 522 14.19 4.64 19.06
C CYS A 522 12.70 4.36 19.26
N ALA A 523 11.97 5.32 19.84
CA ALA A 523 10.55 5.18 20.15
C ALA A 523 9.73 6.45 19.89
N THR A 524 8.42 6.32 19.70
CA THR A 524 7.49 7.45 19.79
C THR A 524 6.84 7.50 21.17
N CYS A 525 6.74 8.69 21.76
CA CYS A 525 5.88 8.97 22.91
C CYS A 525 4.50 9.38 22.37
N ASN A 526 3.63 8.40 22.15
CA ASN A 526 2.35 8.61 21.48
C ASN A 526 1.38 9.50 22.28
N ASP A 527 1.68 9.75 23.55
CA ASP A 527 0.86 10.51 24.47
C ASP A 527 1.37 11.96 24.67
N ILE A 528 2.39 12.37 23.93
CA ILE A 528 2.78 13.77 23.73
C ILE A 528 2.06 14.29 22.48
N LEU A 529 1.12 15.21 22.68
CA LEU A 529 0.27 15.72 21.60
C LEU A 529 0.91 16.97 20.99
N ALA A 530 1.28 16.88 19.72
CA ALA A 530 1.92 17.95 18.97
C ALA A 530 1.07 18.38 17.78
N VAL A 531 0.83 19.68 17.67
CA VAL A 531 0.27 20.34 16.49
C VAL A 531 1.41 20.88 15.67
N HIS A 532 1.38 20.66 14.36
CA HIS A 532 2.38 21.18 13.44
C HIS A 532 1.66 21.94 12.33
N ASP A 533 2.02 23.21 12.12
CA ASP A 533 1.34 24.09 11.17
C ASP A 533 1.64 23.76 9.69
N SER A 534 2.51 22.77 9.42
CA SER A 534 2.95 22.38 8.09
C SER A 534 2.70 20.90 7.81
N GLN A 535 2.28 20.59 6.58
CA GLN A 535 2.11 19.20 6.08
C GLN A 535 3.41 18.58 5.52
N GLY A 536 4.52 19.32 5.60
CA GLY A 536 5.74 19.01 4.87
C GLY A 536 5.63 19.39 3.38
N SER A 537 6.77 19.75 2.76
CA SER A 537 6.86 20.02 1.31
C SER A 537 7.56 18.85 0.63
N TYR A 538 6.91 18.25 -0.36
CA TYR A 538 7.46 17.18 -1.21
C TYR A 538 7.74 17.71 -2.61
N ASP A 539 8.51 18.81 -2.67
CA ASP A 539 8.91 19.48 -3.90
C ASP A 539 10.18 18.84 -4.53
N ASP A 540 10.65 19.43 -5.62
CA ASP A 540 11.87 18.99 -6.30
C ASP A 540 13.09 18.99 -5.37
N ARG A 541 13.17 19.92 -4.40
CA ARG A 541 14.27 19.95 -3.43
C ARG A 541 14.18 18.77 -2.47
N TRP A 542 12.98 18.45 -1.99
CA TRP A 542 12.78 17.24 -1.20
C TRP A 542 13.24 16.00 -1.97
N LEU A 543 12.92 15.90 -3.26
CA LEU A 543 13.34 14.77 -4.11
C LEU A 543 14.87 14.68 -4.22
N GLU A 544 15.57 15.81 -4.37
CA GLU A 544 17.04 15.86 -4.32
C GLU A 544 17.59 15.30 -2.99
N TYR A 545 17.02 15.71 -1.85
CA TYR A 545 17.44 15.18 -0.55
C TYR A 545 17.08 13.70 -0.36
N ALA A 546 15.94 13.24 -0.88
CA ALA A 546 15.56 11.84 -0.87
C ALA A 546 16.56 10.97 -1.68
N GLN A 547 17.05 11.49 -2.82
CA GLN A 547 18.12 10.84 -3.59
C GLN A 547 19.44 10.76 -2.81
N ARG A 548 19.84 11.86 -2.15
CA ARG A 548 21.03 11.88 -1.29
C ARG A 548 20.89 10.90 -0.12
N PHE A 549 19.72 10.86 0.50
CA PHE A 549 19.40 9.92 1.57
C PHE A 549 19.52 8.47 1.09
N HIS A 550 18.93 8.15 -0.05
CA HIS A 550 19.00 6.81 -0.64
C HIS A 550 20.44 6.42 -1.00
N ALA A 551 21.23 7.36 -1.55
CA ALA A 551 22.64 7.14 -1.88
C ALA A 551 23.50 6.89 -0.64
N LYS A 552 23.23 7.59 0.48
CA LYS A 552 23.94 7.40 1.75
C LYS A 552 23.61 6.07 2.42
N HIS A 553 22.33 5.68 2.41
CA HIS A 553 21.79 4.53 3.15
C HIS A 553 21.53 3.30 2.27
N GLN A 554 22.31 3.15 1.19
CA GLN A 554 22.18 2.03 0.26
C GLN A 554 22.21 0.68 1.00
N GLY A 555 21.23 -0.18 0.71
CA GLY A 555 21.10 -1.52 1.31
C GLY A 555 20.23 -1.58 2.59
N LEU A 556 19.87 -0.44 3.18
CA LEU A 556 18.97 -0.38 4.36
C LEU A 556 17.56 0.06 3.97
N VAL A 557 17.48 0.94 2.98
CA VAL A 557 16.23 1.41 2.37
C VAL A 557 16.05 0.71 1.03
N GLY A 558 14.83 0.24 0.75
CA GLY A 558 14.47 -0.33 -0.55
C GLY A 558 14.70 0.65 -1.70
N PRO A 559 14.64 0.19 -2.98
CA PRO A 559 14.88 1.06 -4.13
C PRO A 559 13.97 2.28 -4.08
N MET A 560 14.54 3.46 -4.37
CA MET A 560 13.80 4.72 -4.38
C MET A 560 12.61 4.60 -5.34
N GLN A 561 11.39 4.63 -4.80
CA GLN A 561 10.19 4.59 -5.63
C GLN A 561 10.03 5.91 -6.37
N SER A 562 9.79 5.85 -7.68
CA SER A 562 9.62 7.02 -8.54
C SER A 562 8.28 7.73 -8.37
N VAL A 563 7.43 7.27 -7.45
CA VAL A 563 6.07 7.79 -7.22
C VAL A 563 5.86 7.97 -5.73
N PHE A 564 5.43 9.16 -5.34
CA PHE A 564 5.00 9.50 -3.98
C PHE A 564 3.85 8.58 -3.56
N PHE A 565 4.02 7.84 -2.47
CA PHE A 565 2.99 6.95 -1.92
C PHE A 565 2.37 7.64 -0.71
N LYS A 566 1.12 8.07 -0.82
CA LYS A 566 0.33 8.52 0.33
C LYS A 566 -0.38 7.29 0.91
N PRO A 567 0.10 6.69 2.02
CA PRO A 567 -0.63 5.62 2.68
C PRO A 567 -2.03 6.11 3.07
N GLU A 568 -2.99 5.20 3.15
CA GLU A 568 -4.27 5.47 3.80
C GLU A 568 -4.00 5.69 5.29
N LEU A 569 -4.26 6.91 5.76
CA LEU A 569 -4.02 7.34 7.13
C LEU A 569 -5.35 7.62 7.83
N VAL A 570 -5.40 7.33 9.12
CA VAL A 570 -6.58 7.62 9.93
C VAL A 570 -6.52 9.07 10.39
N SER A 571 -7.36 9.94 9.81
CA SER A 571 -7.49 11.33 10.23
C SER A 571 -8.85 11.58 10.88
N LEU A 572 -8.85 12.20 12.07
CA LEU A 572 -10.07 12.48 12.84
C LEU A 572 -10.20 13.97 13.14
N PRO A 573 -11.38 14.58 12.92
CA PRO A 573 -11.66 15.93 13.37
C PRO A 573 -11.97 15.94 14.87
N LEU A 574 -11.22 16.74 15.62
CA LEU A 574 -11.36 16.90 17.06
C LEU A 574 -11.74 18.33 17.44
N ARG A 575 -12.62 18.46 18.43
CA ARG A 575 -13.24 19.72 18.85
C ARG A 575 -12.37 20.53 19.80
N SER A 576 -11.45 19.88 20.53
CA SER A 576 -10.61 20.54 21.52
C SER A 576 -9.38 19.70 21.88
N ALA A 577 -8.40 20.33 22.55
CA ALA A 577 -7.22 19.64 23.08
C ALA A 577 -7.59 18.64 24.19
N GLU A 578 -8.69 18.89 24.91
CA GLU A 578 -9.21 17.98 25.93
C GLU A 578 -9.80 16.71 25.29
N GLU A 579 -10.59 16.87 24.22
CA GLU A 579 -11.13 15.73 23.46
C GLU A 579 -9.99 14.86 22.90
N TRP A 580 -8.90 15.49 22.43
CA TRP A 580 -7.73 14.77 21.94
C TRP A 580 -6.98 14.01 23.03
N ARG A 581 -6.79 14.61 24.21
CA ARG A 581 -6.18 13.90 25.35
C ARG A 581 -7.03 12.70 25.79
N LEU A 582 -8.36 12.85 25.84
CA LEU A 582 -9.28 11.74 26.14
C LEU A 582 -9.24 10.65 25.06
N LEU A 583 -9.24 11.02 23.78
CA LEU A 583 -9.09 10.07 22.67
C LEU A 583 -7.83 9.23 22.84
N THR A 584 -6.69 9.88 23.08
CA THR A 584 -5.39 9.23 23.27
C THR A 584 -5.40 8.30 24.48
N GLN A 585 -6.02 8.73 25.58
CA GLN A 585 -6.18 7.88 26.76
C GLN A 585 -7.00 6.61 26.47
N HIS A 586 -8.07 6.72 25.69
CA HIS A 586 -8.88 5.55 25.30
C HIS A 586 -8.16 4.63 24.31
N LEU A 587 -7.40 5.20 23.36
CA LEU A 587 -6.57 4.43 22.43
C LEU A 587 -5.52 3.58 23.15
N ILE A 588 -4.87 4.15 24.17
CA ILE A 588 -3.81 3.47 24.92
C ILE A 588 -4.39 2.58 26.04
N GLY A 589 -5.49 3.00 26.65
CA GLY A 589 -6.09 2.35 27.83
C GLY A 589 -6.88 1.07 27.53
N ASP A 590 -7.35 0.88 26.30
CA ASP A 590 -8.06 -0.33 25.85
C ASP A 590 -7.08 -1.50 25.51
N GLY A 591 -5.75 -1.32 25.69
CA GLY A 591 -4.69 -2.29 25.41
C GLY A 591 -4.10 -3.02 26.63
N GLY A 592 -4.77 -3.00 27.79
CA GLY A 592 -4.35 -3.66 29.03
C GLY A 592 -4.67 -5.14 29.11
#